data_AF-A0A960SJJ3-F1
#
_entry.id   AF-A0A960SJJ3-F1
#
_cell.length_a   1.000
_cell.length_b   1.000
_cell.length_c   1.000
_cell.angle_alpha   90.00
_cell.angle_beta   90.00
_cell.angle_gamma   90.00
#
_symmetry.space_group_name_H-M   'P 1'
#
loop_
_entity.id
_entity.type
_entity.pdbx_description
1 polymer ?
#
loop_
_entity_poly.entity_id
_entity_poly.type
_entity_poly.pdbx_seq_one_letter_code
_entity_poly.pdbx_strand_id
1 'polypeptide(L)'
;MTSDNDHPPEQKKTDPTSLAPRPSSRSESPINLLIRFCLENKLVVVLFTAVLIIWGIAVAPFDWEMDVLPRDPVPVDAIPDIGENQQIVFTQWMGRSPQDIEDQITYPLTTALLGLPEVRTIRSYSMFGFSS
;
A
#
# COMPACT_ATOMS: atom_id res chain seq x y z
N MET A 1 75.31 -21.42 -59.21
CA MET A 1 75.06 -22.16 -57.97
C MET A 1 74.93 -21.13 -56.85
N THR A 2 73.73 -20.68 -56.48
CA THR A 2 72.73 -21.29 -55.56
C THR A 2 72.76 -20.58 -54.22
N SER A 3 71.58 -20.09 -53.82
CA SER A 3 71.09 -19.88 -52.46
C SER A 3 71.93 -19.04 -51.49
N ASP A 4 71.39 -17.89 -51.10
CA ASP A 4 70.88 -17.83 -49.72
C ASP A 4 69.73 -16.83 -49.59
N ASN A 5 68.65 -17.35 -49.02
CA ASN A 5 67.52 -16.61 -48.50
C ASN A 5 67.98 -15.91 -47.22
N ASP A 6 67.54 -14.67 -46.99
CA ASP A 6 66.92 -14.43 -45.69
C ASP A 6 65.79 -13.41 -45.79
N HIS A 7 64.70 -13.77 -45.15
CA HIS A 7 63.35 -13.20 -45.27
C HIS A 7 63.21 -12.01 -44.32
N PRO A 8 62.58 -10.88 -44.71
CA PRO A 8 62.11 -9.90 -43.73
C PRO A 8 60.95 -10.50 -42.89
N PRO A 9 60.75 -10.04 -41.64
CA PRO A 9 59.87 -10.69 -40.68
C PRO A 9 58.43 -10.82 -41.17
N GLU A 10 57.93 -12.04 -41.07
CA GLU A 10 56.55 -12.43 -41.36
C GLU A 10 55.58 -11.61 -40.51
N GLN A 11 55.03 -10.56 -41.12
CA GLN A 11 53.81 -9.96 -40.61
C GLN A 11 52.72 -11.03 -40.70
N LYS A 12 52.34 -11.58 -39.55
CA LYS A 12 51.21 -12.48 -39.37
C LYS A 12 49.94 -11.81 -39.90
N LYS A 13 49.73 -11.98 -41.19
CA LYS A 13 48.59 -11.48 -41.93
C LYS A 13 47.38 -12.30 -41.54
N THR A 14 46.56 -11.67 -40.68
CA THR A 14 45.11 -11.84 -40.54
C THR A 14 44.60 -13.14 -39.94
N ASP A 15 43.77 -12.99 -38.91
CA ASP A 15 42.46 -13.61 -39.04
C ASP A 15 41.38 -12.55 -38.73
N PRO A 16 40.72 -11.96 -39.74
CA PRO A 16 39.59 -11.07 -39.55
C PRO A 16 38.29 -11.89 -39.35
N THR A 17 38.41 -13.23 -39.28
CA THR A 17 37.31 -14.20 -39.23
C THR A 17 37.04 -14.69 -37.81
N SER A 18 37.31 -13.87 -36.78
CA SER A 18 36.84 -14.13 -35.42
C SER A 18 35.86 -13.05 -34.98
N LEU A 19 34.82 -12.89 -35.80
CA LEU A 19 33.61 -12.12 -35.50
C LEU A 19 32.41 -13.05 -35.40
N ALA A 20 32.61 -14.27 -34.89
CA ALA A 20 31.49 -15.10 -34.48
C ALA A 20 30.74 -14.34 -33.36
N PRO A 21 29.47 -13.94 -33.57
CA PRO A 21 28.70 -13.33 -32.50
C PRO A 21 28.59 -14.37 -31.39
N ARG A 22 29.12 -14.05 -30.20
CA ARG A 22 28.90 -14.90 -29.02
C ARG A 22 27.39 -15.02 -28.82
N PRO A 23 26.82 -16.22 -28.63
CA PRO A 23 25.39 -16.32 -28.33
C PRO A 23 25.15 -15.56 -27.02
N SER A 24 24.51 -14.39 -27.11
CA SER A 24 24.10 -13.66 -25.93
C SER A 24 22.97 -14.46 -25.29
N SER A 25 23.30 -15.33 -24.33
CA SER A 25 22.32 -15.93 -23.43
C SER A 25 21.78 -14.81 -22.54
N ARG A 26 20.91 -13.98 -23.12
CA ARG A 26 20.18 -12.96 -22.38
C ARG A 26 19.20 -13.77 -21.52
N SER A 27 19.52 -13.92 -20.24
CA SER A 27 18.55 -14.39 -19.26
C SER A 27 17.31 -13.53 -19.46
N GLU A 28 16.19 -14.16 -19.82
CA GLU A 28 14.95 -13.44 -19.99
C GLU A 28 14.61 -12.85 -18.62
N SER A 29 14.87 -11.54 -18.46
CA SER A 29 14.46 -10.80 -17.28
C SER A 29 12.97 -11.06 -17.05
N PRO A 30 12.50 -11.27 -15.81
CA PRO A 30 11.09 -11.52 -15.53
C PRO A 30 10.18 -10.44 -16.12
N ILE A 31 10.69 -9.22 -16.29
CA ILE A 31 10.01 -8.11 -16.96
C ILE A 31 9.84 -8.37 -18.45
N ASN A 32 10.85 -8.89 -19.16
CA ASN A 32 10.74 -9.24 -20.58
C ASN A 32 9.74 -10.38 -20.79
N LEU A 33 9.69 -11.34 -19.87
CA LEU A 33 8.71 -12.42 -19.90
C LEU A 33 7.28 -11.87 -19.73
N LEU A 34 7.08 -10.94 -18.79
CA LEU A 34 5.81 -10.27 -18.57
C LEU A 34 5.37 -9.42 -19.78
N ILE A 35 6.29 -8.64 -20.36
CA ILE A 35 6.01 -7.83 -21.55
C ILE A 35 5.65 -8.72 -22.74
N ARG A 36 6.39 -9.82 -22.96
CA ARG A 36 6.06 -10.79 -24.02
C ARG A 36 4.68 -11.40 -23.79
N PHE A 37 4.36 -11.80 -22.56
CA PHE A 37 3.03 -12.32 -22.22
C PHE A 37 1.92 -11.31 -22.55
N CYS A 38 2.11 -10.03 -22.21
CA CYS A 38 1.16 -8.95 -22.53
C CYS A 38 1.03 -8.70 -24.05
N LEU A 39 2.12 -8.85 -24.81
CA LEU A 39 2.13 -8.63 -26.26
C LEU A 39 1.55 -9.80 -27.06
N GLU A 40 1.76 -11.03 -26.60
CA GLU A 40 1.28 -12.25 -27.26
C GLU A 40 -0.23 -12.46 -27.00
N ASN A 41 -0.67 -12.25 -25.75
CA ASN A 41 -2.06 -12.48 -25.33
C ASN A 41 -2.87 -11.18 -25.27
N LYS A 42 -2.93 -10.46 -26.38
CA LYS A 42 -3.62 -9.15 -26.47
C LYS A 42 -5.09 -9.23 -25.99
N LEU A 43 -5.79 -10.32 -26.29
CA LEU A 43 -7.18 -10.52 -25.89
C LEU A 43 -7.33 -10.61 -24.36
N VAL A 44 -6.41 -11.31 -23.69
CA VAL A 44 -6.40 -11.43 -22.22
C VAL A 44 -6.17 -10.06 -21.57
N VAL A 45 -5.22 -9.29 -22.10
CA VAL A 45 -4.91 -7.94 -21.59
C VAL A 45 -6.09 -6.99 -21.77
N VAL A 46 -6.76 -7.04 -22.93
CA VAL A 46 -7.94 -6.21 -23.20
C VAL A 46 -9.10 -6.58 -22.29
N LEU A 47 -9.38 -7.88 -22.12
CA LEU A 47 -10.45 -8.34 -21.22
C LEU A 47 -10.17 -7.93 -19.78
N PHE A 48 -8.94 -8.13 -19.31
CA PHE A 48 -8.54 -7.73 -17.95
C PHE A 48 -8.70 -6.23 -17.73
N THR A 49 -8.26 -5.41 -18.70
CA THR A 49 -8.46 -3.96 -18.67
C THR A 49 -9.94 -3.60 -18.63
N ALA A 50 -10.78 -4.27 -19.43
CA ALA A 50 -12.22 -4.04 -19.45
C ALA A 50 -12.87 -4.38 -18.09
N VAL A 51 -12.48 -5.49 -17.47
CA VAL A 51 -12.94 -5.88 -16.13
C VAL A 51 -12.54 -4.82 -15.10
N LEU A 52 -11.30 -4.31 -15.14
CA LEU A 52 -10.86 -3.24 -14.23
C LEU A 52 -11.67 -1.94 -14.41
N ILE A 53 -12.00 -1.59 -15.65
CA ILE A 53 -12.83 -0.41 -15.93
C ILE A 53 -14.24 -0.62 -15.37
N ILE A 54 -14.87 -1.77 -15.64
CA ILE A 54 -16.22 -2.09 -15.14
C ILE A 54 -16.24 -2.08 -13.61
N TRP A 55 -15.24 -2.68 -12.98
CA TRP A 55 -15.10 -2.69 -11.51
C TRP A 55 -14.90 -1.28 -10.95
N GLY A 56 -14.04 -0.48 -11.59
CA GLY A 56 -13.83 0.93 -11.22
C GLY A 56 -15.11 1.75 -11.31
N ILE A 57 -15.93 1.53 -12.35
CA ILE A 57 -17.24 2.18 -12.53
C ILE A 57 -18.23 1.78 -11.41
N ALA A 58 -18.22 0.51 -10.98
CA ALA A 58 -19.12 0.02 -9.94
C ALA A 58 -18.84 0.60 -8.53
N VAL A 59 -17.56 0.88 -8.24
CA VAL A 59 -17.07 1.40 -6.95
C VAL A 59 -16.93 2.94 -6.96
N ALA A 60 -17.02 3.57 -8.13
CA ALA A 60 -16.87 5.01 -8.28
C ALA A 60 -17.94 5.78 -7.46
N PRO A 61 -17.55 6.87 -6.79
CA PRO A 61 -18.44 7.64 -5.90
C PRO A 61 -19.41 8.58 -6.65
N PHE A 62 -19.44 8.55 -7.99
CA PHE A 62 -20.28 9.43 -8.81
C PHE A 62 -21.64 8.78 -9.10
N ASP A 63 -22.74 9.51 -8.98
CA ASP A 63 -24.09 8.99 -9.23
C ASP A 63 -24.38 8.80 -10.73
N TRP A 64 -23.91 7.70 -11.30
CA TRP A 64 -24.28 7.27 -12.64
C TRP A 64 -25.51 6.35 -12.58
N GLU A 65 -26.63 6.72 -13.20
CA GLU A 65 -27.78 5.83 -13.35
C GLU A 65 -27.46 4.70 -14.34
N MET A 66 -26.85 3.63 -13.84
CA MET A 66 -26.53 2.42 -14.60
C MET A 66 -27.31 1.25 -14.00
N ASP A 67 -28.50 0.97 -14.56
CA ASP A 67 -29.42 -0.11 -14.12
C ASP A 67 -28.87 -1.54 -14.34
N VAL A 68 -27.68 -1.65 -14.93
CA VAL A 68 -27.07 -2.90 -15.40
C VAL A 68 -26.07 -3.53 -14.43
N LEU A 69 -25.61 -2.82 -13.40
CA LEU A 69 -24.56 -3.31 -12.48
C LEU A 69 -24.87 -3.00 -11.01
N PRO A 70 -24.58 -3.94 -10.07
CA PRO A 70 -24.63 -3.65 -8.64
C PRO A 70 -23.58 -2.59 -8.29
N ARG A 71 -24.01 -1.53 -7.60
CA ARG A 71 -23.16 -0.39 -7.23
C ARG A 71 -22.84 -0.42 -5.74
N ASP A 72 -21.58 -0.17 -5.41
CA ASP A 72 -21.09 -0.03 -4.03
C ASP A 72 -20.11 1.16 -3.96
N PRO A 73 -20.63 2.40 -4.00
CA PRO A 73 -19.81 3.60 -4.08
C PRO A 73 -19.02 3.82 -2.77
N VAL A 74 -17.73 4.14 -2.90
CA VAL A 74 -16.91 4.52 -1.74
C VAL A 74 -17.47 5.81 -1.13
N PRO A 75 -17.76 5.84 0.19
CA PRO A 75 -18.25 7.05 0.84
C PRO A 75 -17.19 8.15 0.76
N VAL A 76 -17.57 9.28 0.18
CA VAL A 76 -16.73 10.47 0.10
C VAL A 76 -17.20 11.49 1.12
N ASP A 77 -16.30 11.93 1.99
CA ASP A 77 -16.54 13.05 2.89
C ASP A 77 -15.74 14.27 2.39
N ALA A 78 -16.31 15.46 2.58
CA ALA A 78 -15.65 16.72 2.27
C ALA A 78 -14.56 17.05 3.30
N ILE A 79 -14.62 16.47 4.50
CA ILE A 79 -13.66 16.69 5.58
C ILE A 79 -12.93 15.37 5.84
N PRO A 80 -11.59 15.33 5.76
CA PRO A 80 -10.86 14.13 6.17
C PRO A 80 -11.07 13.88 7.66
N ASP A 81 -11.04 12.61 8.09
CA ASP A 81 -11.15 12.28 9.52
C ASP A 81 -9.95 12.85 10.28
N ILE A 82 -10.20 13.95 10.99
CA ILE A 82 -9.25 14.67 11.83
C ILE A 82 -9.62 14.55 13.32
N GLY A 83 -10.64 13.74 13.64
CA GLY A 83 -11.09 13.56 15.00
C GLY A 83 -10.02 12.88 15.86
N GLU A 84 -9.85 13.34 17.10
CA GLU A 84 -9.13 12.53 18.07
C GLU A 84 -9.95 11.27 18.40
N ASN A 85 -9.28 10.12 18.54
CA ASN A 85 -9.93 8.87 18.95
C ASN A 85 -10.34 8.95 20.44
N GLN A 86 -11.42 9.67 20.72
CA GLN A 86 -11.91 9.95 22.05
C GLN A 86 -12.92 8.87 22.48
N GLN A 87 -12.58 8.13 23.53
CA GLN A 87 -13.52 7.24 24.20
C GLN A 87 -14.07 7.91 25.47
N ILE A 88 -15.40 7.98 25.59
CA ILE A 88 -16.09 8.53 26.76
C ILE A 88 -16.55 7.37 27.65
N VAL A 89 -16.27 7.45 28.95
CA VAL A 89 -16.72 6.50 29.97
C VAL A 89 -17.60 7.25 30.95
N PHE A 90 -18.91 6.96 30.92
CA PHE A 90 -19.88 7.62 31.78
C PHE A 90 -20.37 6.66 32.86
N THR A 91 -20.36 7.11 34.11
CA THR A 91 -20.81 6.34 35.26
C THR A 91 -21.76 7.16 36.13
N GLN A 92 -22.81 6.52 36.64
CA GLN A 92 -23.85 7.18 37.43
C GLN A 92 -23.91 6.62 38.85
N TRP A 93 -23.96 7.49 39.85
CA TRP A 93 -24.17 7.15 41.26
C TRP A 93 -24.99 8.22 41.97
N MET A 94 -26.30 8.16 41.78
CA MET A 94 -27.25 9.17 42.26
C MET A 94 -27.21 9.33 43.79
N GLY A 95 -27.36 10.58 44.24
CA GLY A 95 -27.41 10.93 45.65
C GLY A 95 -26.05 11.01 46.35
N ARG A 96 -24.94 10.83 45.61
CA ARG A 96 -23.59 11.00 46.14
C ARG A 96 -23.00 12.38 45.86
N SER A 97 -22.23 12.84 46.83
CA SER A 97 -21.50 14.10 46.72
C SER A 97 -20.43 13.99 45.63
N PRO A 98 -20.05 15.10 44.98
CA PRO A 98 -18.96 15.10 44.01
C PRO A 98 -17.65 14.52 44.58
N GLN A 99 -17.39 14.72 45.88
CA GLN A 99 -16.22 14.18 46.55
C GLN A 99 -16.26 12.64 46.64
N ASP A 100 -17.40 12.08 47.05
CA ASP A 100 -17.57 10.62 47.09
C ASP A 100 -17.41 9.98 45.71
N ILE A 101 -17.88 10.67 44.67
CA ILE A 101 -17.76 10.21 43.28
C ILE A 101 -16.31 10.30 42.80
N GLU A 102 -15.60 11.37 43.13
CA GLU A 102 -14.18 11.50 42.82
C GLU A 102 -13.37 10.37 43.45
N ASP A 103 -13.52 10.16 44.76
CA ASP A 103 -12.66 9.25 45.52
C ASP A 103 -12.94 7.77 45.20
N GLN A 104 -14.19 7.41 44.87
CA GLN A 104 -14.58 6.02 44.68
C GLN A 104 -14.74 5.59 43.23
N ILE A 105 -14.97 6.52 42.30
CA ILE A 105 -15.25 6.21 40.90
C ILE A 105 -14.21 6.86 39.99
N THR A 106 -14.12 8.19 39.99
CA THR A 106 -13.33 8.93 39.01
C THR A 106 -11.83 8.71 39.17
N TYR A 107 -11.31 8.82 40.39
CA TYR A 107 -9.89 8.64 40.68
C TYR A 107 -9.37 7.22 40.34
N PRO A 108 -10.01 6.13 40.80
CA PRO A 108 -9.57 4.78 40.42
C PRO A 108 -9.71 4.53 38.92
N LEU A 109 -10.74 5.09 38.26
CA LEU A 109 -10.90 4.97 36.81
C LEU A 109 -9.79 5.69 36.05
N THR A 110 -9.53 6.96 36.37
CA THR A 110 -8.47 7.77 35.74
C THR A 110 -7.10 7.15 35.93
N THR A 111 -6.79 6.63 37.13
CA THR A 111 -5.51 5.96 37.40
C THR A 111 -5.37 4.63 36.66
N ALA A 112 -6.45 3.86 36.49
CA ALA A 112 -6.44 2.67 35.67
C ALA A 112 -6.22 3.00 34.18
N LEU A 113 -6.86 4.06 33.68
CA LEU A 113 -6.73 4.50 32.28
C LEU A 113 -5.33 5.05 31.95
N LEU A 114 -4.61 5.61 32.93
CA LEU A 114 -3.21 6.04 32.74
C LEU A 114 -2.26 4.89 32.39
N GLY A 115 -2.60 3.65 32.77
CA GLY A 115 -1.80 2.46 32.49
C GLY A 115 -2.04 1.85 31.10
N LEU A 116 -3.00 2.37 30.33
CA LEU A 116 -3.33 1.81 29.01
C LEU A 116 -2.37 2.33 27.92
N PRO A 117 -1.96 1.46 26.99
CA PRO A 117 -1.17 1.90 25.84
C PRO A 117 -1.96 2.89 24.98
N GLU A 118 -1.24 3.78 24.30
CA GLU A 118 -1.80 4.74 23.32
C GLU A 118 -2.73 5.83 23.88
N VAL A 119 -2.94 5.89 25.19
CA VAL A 119 -3.67 6.99 25.84
C VAL A 119 -2.79 8.24 25.93
N ARG A 120 -3.23 9.34 25.28
CA ARG A 120 -2.47 10.61 25.26
C ARG A 120 -2.82 11.52 26.43
N THR A 121 -4.10 11.66 26.73
CA THR A 121 -4.61 12.57 27.76
C THR A 121 -5.92 12.01 28.28
N ILE A 122 -6.13 12.13 29.58
CA ILE A 122 -7.37 11.76 30.25
C ILE A 122 -7.96 13.05 30.82
N ARG A 123 -9.25 13.26 30.57
CA ARG A 123 -10.04 14.35 31.15
C ARG A 123 -11.16 13.68 31.93
N SER A 124 -11.31 14.06 33.19
CA SER A 124 -12.33 13.48 34.07
C SER A 124 -13.09 14.58 34.82
N TYR A 125 -14.37 14.36 35.03
CA TYR A 125 -15.31 15.26 35.67
C TYR A 125 -16.15 14.51 36.70
N SER A 126 -16.10 14.96 37.95
CA SER A 126 -16.95 14.45 39.04
C SER A 126 -18.00 15.49 39.39
N MET A 127 -19.27 15.11 39.25
CA MET A 127 -20.40 15.97 39.58
C MET A 127 -21.35 15.24 40.52
N PHE A 128 -22.36 15.94 41.04
CA PHE A 128 -23.36 15.29 41.90
C PHE A 128 -24.09 14.21 41.10
N GLY A 129 -23.98 12.96 41.54
CA GLY A 129 -24.70 11.85 40.94
C GLY A 129 -24.03 11.17 39.74
N PHE A 130 -22.91 11.67 39.20
CA PHE A 130 -22.24 11.04 38.05
C PHE A 130 -20.76 11.42 37.87
N SER A 131 -20.04 10.60 37.11
CA SER A 131 -18.64 10.77 36.69
C SER A 131 -18.49 10.53 35.18
N SER A 132 -17.66 11.34 34.52
CA SER A 132 -17.43 11.38 33.08
C SER A 132 -15.98 11.65 32.73
#